data_AF-A0A0J6VNS5-F1
#
_entry.id   AF-A0A0J6VNS5-F1
#
_cell.length_a   1.000
_cell.length_b   1.000
_cell.length_c   1.000
_cell.angle_alpha   90.00
_cell.angle_beta   90.00
_cell.angle_gamma   90.00
#
_symmetry.space_group_name_H-M   'P 1'
#
loop_
_entity.id
_entity.type
_entity.pdbx_description
1 polymer ?
#
loop_
_entity_poly.entity_id
_entity_poly.type
_entity_poly.pdbx_seq_one_letter_code
_entity_poly.pdbx_strand_id
1 'polypeptide(L)'
;MNAGNDQLPGIAETDCRSTVVMSYGMGVDSTAILLRWLTDPSSRDFDLRDLIVISADTGGEFEQTIRDVEEIVLPALRRYHIRFIQVGRSQRKTTASGEGVEVPPGLN
;
A
#
# COMPACT_ATOMS: atom_id res chain seq x y z
N MET A 1 -16.37 -25.40 -10.40
CA MET A 1 -15.10 -24.66 -10.25
C MET A 1 -15.25 -23.39 -11.04
N ASN A 2 -15.68 -22.29 -10.41
CA ASN A 2 -15.70 -20.96 -11.03
C ASN A 2 -14.55 -20.20 -10.38
N ALA A 3 -13.47 -19.99 -11.14
CA ALA A 3 -12.51 -18.94 -10.85
C ALA A 3 -13.24 -17.62 -11.13
N GLY A 4 -13.95 -17.10 -10.13
CA GLY A 4 -14.44 -15.73 -10.19
C GLY A 4 -13.23 -14.82 -10.26
N ASN A 5 -13.27 -13.82 -11.14
CA ASN A 5 -12.23 -12.81 -11.31
C ASN A 5 -11.91 -12.15 -9.96
N ASP A 6 -10.88 -12.66 -9.27
CA ASP A 6 -10.30 -12.11 -8.05
C ASP A 6 -9.36 -10.94 -8.38
N GLN A 7 -9.78 -10.14 -9.37
CA GLN A 7 -9.04 -8.98 -9.82
C GLN A 7 -9.42 -7.85 -8.89
N LEU A 8 -8.46 -7.43 -8.06
CA LEU A 8 -8.68 -6.29 -7.18
C LEU A 8 -9.16 -5.11 -8.03
N PRO A 9 -10.24 -4.41 -7.65
CA PRO A 9 -10.72 -3.27 -8.41
C PRO A 9 -9.59 -2.24 -8.55
N GLY A 10 -9.24 -1.90 -9.80
CA GLY A 10 -8.19 -0.93 -10.12
C GLY A 10 -6.84 -1.51 -10.57
N ILE A 11 -6.68 -2.83 -10.69
CA ILE A 11 -5.51 -3.47 -11.33
C ILE A 11 -5.89 -4.10 -12.68
N ALA A 12 -6.10 -3.31 -13.72
CA ALA A 12 -6.19 -3.86 -15.08
C ALA A 12 -4.77 -4.28 -15.52
N GLU A 13 -4.58 -5.54 -15.94
CA GLU A 13 -3.30 -6.07 -16.48
C GLU A 13 -2.76 -5.28 -17.69
N THR A 14 -3.54 -4.35 -18.24
CA THR A 14 -3.29 -3.71 -19.53
C THR A 14 -2.42 -2.44 -19.46
N ASP A 15 -2.15 -1.87 -18.29
CA ASP A 15 -1.24 -0.71 -18.20
C ASP A 15 0.20 -1.17 -17.99
N CYS A 16 0.88 -1.49 -19.10
CA CYS A 16 2.29 -1.90 -19.13
C CYS A 16 3.22 -0.68 -18.90
N ARG A 17 3.00 0.03 -17.78
CA ARG A 17 4.03 0.85 -17.14
C ARG A 17 4.59 0.06 -15.97
N SER A 18 5.90 0.19 -15.73
CA SER A 18 6.55 -0.45 -14.60
C SER A 18 5.91 0.06 -13.31
N THR A 19 5.03 -0.76 -12.72
CA THR A 19 4.42 -0.45 -11.43
C THR A 19 5.49 -0.55 -10.36
N VAL A 20 5.72 0.54 -9.62
CA VAL A 20 6.60 0.55 -8.46
C VAL A 20 5.76 0.26 -7.22
N VAL A 21 6.12 -0.79 -6.49
CA VAL A 21 5.40 -1.20 -5.29
C VAL A 21 6.29 -0.97 -4.07
N MET A 22 5.80 -0.17 -3.13
CA MET A 22 6.45 0.09 -1.85
C MET A 22 5.76 -0.68 -0.74
N SER A 23 6.51 -1.53 -0.04
CA SER A 23 6.09 -2.06 1.25
C SER A 23 6.25 -0.98 2.32
N TYR A 24 5.14 -0.63 2.99
CA TYR A 24 5.07 0.40 4.00
C TYR A 24 4.66 -0.19 5.35
N GLY A 25 5.65 -0.37 6.23
CA GLY A 25 5.46 -0.93 7.57
C GLY A 25 5.25 0.11 8.67
N MET A 26 4.97 1.38 8.32
CA MET A 26 4.76 2.49 9.26
C MET A 26 5.96 2.86 10.17
N GLY A 27 7.09 2.17 10.03
CA GLY A 27 8.33 2.51 10.72
C GLY A 27 9.05 3.72 10.12
N VAL A 28 9.95 4.32 10.92
CA VAL A 28 10.69 5.55 10.60
C VAL A 28 11.33 5.51 9.21
N ASP A 29 12.05 4.44 8.86
CA ASP A 29 12.76 4.35 7.58
C ASP A 29 11.80 4.32 6.39
N SER A 30 10.76 3.49 6.48
CA SER A 30 9.75 3.39 5.42
C SER A 30 8.96 4.70 5.26
N THR A 31 8.66 5.39 6.36
CA THR A 31 8.01 6.71 6.33
C THR A 31 8.95 7.76 5.72
N ALA A 32 10.23 7.77 6.09
CA ALA A 32 11.21 8.71 5.55
C ALA A 32 11.43 8.54 4.05
N ILE A 33 11.55 7.29 3.56
CA ILE A 33 11.66 6.99 2.13
C ILE A 33 10.41 7.48 1.39
N LEU A 34 9.22 7.14 1.90
CA LEU A 34 7.97 7.53 1.28
C LEU A 34 7.88 9.06 1.18
N LEU A 35 8.03 9.78 2.30
CA LEU A 35 7.94 11.23 2.30
C LEU A 35 9.01 11.88 1.42
N ARG A 36 10.22 11.32 1.36
CA ARG A 36 11.26 11.78 0.43
C ARG A 36 10.82 11.63 -1.03
N TRP A 37 10.28 10.48 -1.43
CA TRP A 37 9.76 10.29 -2.79
C TRP A 37 8.61 11.25 -3.13
N LEU A 38 7.77 11.60 -2.16
CA LEU A 38 6.67 12.55 -2.36
C LEU A 38 7.15 14.00 -2.51
N THR A 39 8.22 14.38 -1.82
CA THR A 39 8.63 15.80 -1.68
C THR A 39 9.86 16.18 -2.49
N ASP A 40 10.72 15.22 -2.81
CA ASP A 40 11.93 15.39 -3.61
C ASP A 40 11.86 14.52 -4.87
N PRO A 41 11.39 15.06 -6.01
CA PRO A 41 11.32 14.31 -7.27
C PRO A 41 12.68 13.78 -7.74
N SER A 42 13.81 14.38 -7.32
CA SER A 42 15.14 13.89 -7.72
C SER A 42 15.55 12.59 -7.02
N SER A 43 14.81 12.18 -5.98
CA SER A 43 15.03 10.96 -5.23
C SER A 43 14.46 9.70 -5.86
N ARG A 44 13.79 9.81 -7.02
CA ARG A 44 13.18 8.71 -7.75
C ARG A 44 13.23 8.93 -9.26
N ASP A 45 13.13 7.85 -10.00
CA ASP A 45 13.14 7.80 -11.47
C ASP A 45 11.79 7.35 -12.08
N PHE A 46 10.75 7.23 -11.25
CA PHE A 46 9.38 6.84 -11.65
C PHE A 46 8.35 7.94 -11.35
N ASP A 47 7.18 7.91 -11.99
CA ASP A 47 6.05 8.83 -11.70
C ASP A 47 5.23 8.35 -10.49
N LEU A 48 4.70 9.25 -9.67
CA LEU A 48 3.87 8.86 -8.51
C LEU A 48 2.56 8.15 -8.92
N ARG A 49 2.10 8.35 -10.16
CA ARG A 49 0.96 7.61 -10.72
C ARG A 49 1.24 6.12 -10.88
N ASP A 50 2.52 5.77 -10.98
CA ASP A 50 2.99 4.39 -11.11
C ASP A 50 3.32 3.77 -9.74
N LEU A 51 3.23 4.55 -8.65
CA LEU A 51 3.50 4.11 -7.29
C LEU A 51 2.25 3.49 -6.63
N ILE A 52 2.43 2.31 -6.06
CA ILE A 52 1.49 1.67 -5.14
C ILE A 52 2.16 1.53 -3.78
N VAL A 53 1.46 1.92 -2.73
CA VAL A 53 1.91 1.74 -1.34
C VAL A 53 1.07 0.66 -0.70
N ILE A 54 1.73 -0.39 -0.20
CA ILE A 54 1.06 -1.54 0.43
C ILE A 54 1.46 -1.60 1.89
N SER A 55 0.49 -1.73 2.80
CA SER A 55 0.74 -1.90 4.23
C SER A 55 0.04 -3.15 4.75
N ALA A 56 0.74 -3.88 5.63
CA ALA A 56 0.22 -5.06 6.32
C ALA A 56 0.20 -4.78 7.83
N ASP A 57 -0.86 -4.15 8.31
CA ASP A 57 -1.07 -3.93 9.74
C ASP A 57 -1.86 -5.10 10.34
N THR A 58 -1.30 -5.75 11.35
CA THR A 58 -1.93 -6.87 12.08
C THR A 58 -2.43 -6.48 13.47
N GLY A 59 -2.40 -5.19 13.81
CA GLY A 59 -2.63 -4.66 15.14
C GLY A 59 -1.37 -4.72 16.01
N GLY A 60 -1.30 -3.84 17.00
CA GLY A 60 -0.17 -3.73 17.94
C GLY A 60 0.78 -2.57 17.65
N GLU A 61 0.47 -1.71 16.69
CA GLU A 61 1.19 -0.46 16.48
C GLU A 61 1.02 0.50 17.66
N PHE A 62 2.03 1.34 17.88
CA PHE A 62 1.96 2.38 18.89
C PHE A 62 0.93 3.43 18.48
N GLU A 63 0.17 3.96 19.44
CA GLU A 63 -0.83 5.02 19.19
C GLU A 63 -0.23 6.23 18.47
N GLN A 64 1.04 6.56 18.77
CA GLN A 64 1.77 7.63 18.11
C GLN A 64 2.02 7.34 16.62
N THR A 65 2.39 6.10 16.28
CA THR A 65 2.55 5.66 14.89
C THR A 65 1.24 5.80 14.12
N ILE A 66 0.14 5.32 14.69
CA ILE A 66 -1.20 5.41 14.08
C ILE A 66 -1.55 6.88 13.83
N ARG A 67 -1.38 7.72 14.84
CA ARG A 67 -1.65 9.15 14.73
C ARG A 67 -0.82 9.83 13.64
N ASP A 68 0.48 9.57 13.59
CA ASP A 68 1.37 10.17 12.58
C ASP A 68 0.98 9.71 11.17
N VAL A 69 0.58 8.44 11.01
CA VAL A 69 0.09 7.91 9.74
C VAL A 69 -1.22 8.58 9.32
N GLU A 70 -2.19 8.69 10.22
CA GLU A 70 -3.49 9.30 9.96
C GLU A 70 -3.40 10.81 9.67
N GLU A 71 -2.54 11.54 10.40
CA GLU A 71 -2.42 12.98 10.29
C GLU A 71 -1.49 13.42 9.14
N ILE A 72 -0.46 12.62 8.81
CA ILE A 72 0.59 13.02 7.85
C ILE A 72 0.58 12.16 6.59
N VAL A 73 0.64 10.84 6.74
CA VAL A 73 0.93 9.93 5.62
C VAL A 73 -0.29 9.74 4.73
N LEU A 74 -1.44 9.34 5.29
CA LEU A 74 -2.66 9.11 4.52
C LEU A 74 -3.13 10.38 3.77
N PRO A 75 -3.13 11.58 4.38
CA PRO A 75 -3.45 12.82 3.66
C PRO A 75 -2.47 13.11 2.52
N ALA A 76 -1.18 12.82 2.69
CA ALA A 76 -0.18 13.00 1.64
C ALA A 76 -0.42 12.05 0.45
N LEU A 77 -0.68 10.76 0.72
CA LEU A 77 -1.02 9.79 -0.32
C LEU A 77 -2.27 10.21 -1.10
N ARG A 78 -3.30 10.66 -0.39
CA ARG A 78 -4.53 11.20 -1.00
C ARG A 78 -4.25 12.41 -1.89
N ARG A 79 -3.41 13.35 -1.43
CA ARG A 79 -3.04 14.56 -2.19
C ARG A 79 -2.34 14.24 -3.51
N TYR A 80 -1.51 13.19 -3.54
CA TYR A 80 -0.79 12.76 -4.74
C TYR A 80 -1.54 11.69 -5.54
N HIS A 81 -2.78 11.35 -5.17
CA HIS A 81 -3.59 10.29 -5.79
C HIS A 81 -2.87 8.93 -5.85
N ILE A 82 -2.08 8.63 -4.83
CA ILE A 82 -1.35 7.37 -4.72
C ILE A 82 -2.28 6.29 -4.21
N ARG A 83 -2.26 5.13 -4.87
CA ARG A 83 -3.02 3.96 -4.44
C ARG A 83 -2.42 3.38 -3.16
N PHE A 84 -3.20 3.38 -2.10
CA PHE A 84 -2.86 2.76 -0.82
C PHE A 84 -3.65 1.45 -0.67
N ILE A 85 -2.95 0.34 -0.46
CA ILE A 85 -3.54 -0.98 -0.30
C ILE A 85 -3.22 -1.46 1.11
N GLN A 86 -4.24 -1.68 1.91
CA GLN A 86 -4.11 -2.37 3.18
C GLN A 86 -4.35 -3.85 2.96
N VAL A 87 -3.47 -4.69 3.48
CA VAL A 87 -3.62 -6.14 3.47
C VAL A 87 -3.72 -6.66 4.90
N GLY A 88 -4.62 -7.61 5.11
CA GLY A 88 -4.84 -8.30 6.36
C GLY A 88 -4.64 -9.80 6.20
N ARG A 89 -4.79 -10.52 7.32
CA ARG A 89 -4.88 -11.98 7.30
C ARG A 89 -6.28 -12.41 7.70
N SER A 90 -6.92 -13.25 6.89
CA SER A 90 -8.20 -13.88 7.23
C SER A 90 -8.05 -15.06 8.20
N GLN A 91 -6.82 -15.55 8.39
CA GLN A 91 -6.50 -16.68 9.27
C GLN A 91 -5.06 -16.60 9.81
N ARG A 92 -4.72 -17.42 10.81
CA ARG A 92 -3.41 -17.37 11.48
C ARG A 92 -2.22 -17.76 10.59
N LYS A 93 -2.42 -18.68 9.64
CA LYS A 93 -1.38 -19.20 8.75
C LYS A 93 -1.66 -18.77 7.32
N THR A 94 -0.64 -18.28 6.63
CA THR A 94 -0.71 -17.99 5.20
C THR A 94 0.13 -19.01 4.41
N THR A 95 -0.24 -19.24 3.14
CA THR A 95 0.56 -20.07 2.23
C THR A 95 1.40 -19.20 1.30
N ALA A 96 2.41 -19.80 0.66
CA ALA A 96 3.18 -19.12 -0.38
C ALA A 96 2.32 -18.75 -1.61
N SER A 97 1.20 -19.45 -1.83
CA SER A 97 0.22 -19.12 -2.87
C SER A 97 -0.72 -17.97 -2.49
N GLY A 98 -0.58 -17.39 -1.29
CA GLY A 98 -1.38 -16.25 -0.84
C GLY A 98 -2.67 -16.62 -0.11
N GLU A 99 -2.96 -17.91 0.12
CA GLU A 99 -4.13 -18.29 0.91
C GLU A 99 -4.01 -17.74 2.33
N GLY A 100 -5.10 -17.15 2.81
CA GLY A 100 -5.17 -16.51 4.12
C GLY A 100 -4.76 -15.03 4.16
N VAL A 101 -4.40 -14.43 3.01
CA VAL A 101 -4.25 -12.98 2.84
C VAL A 101 -5.56 -12.40 2.32
N GLU A 102 -5.98 -11.27 2.87
CA GLU A 102 -7.19 -10.56 2.45
C GLU A 102 -6.85 -9.10 2.16
N VAL A 103 -7.44 -8.55 1.10
CA VAL A 103 -7.44 -7.11 0.82
C VAL A 103 -8.85 -6.62 1.13
N PRO A 104 -9.07 -5.93 2.26
CA PRO A 104 -10.39 -5.40 2.57
C PRO A 104 -10.85 -4.47 1.44
N PRO A 105 -12.15 -4.49 1.07
CA PRO A 105 -12.67 -3.54 0.09
C PRO A 105 -12.39 -2.12 0.59
N GLY A 106 -11.65 -1.35 -0.22
CA GLY A 106 -11.07 -0.07 0.20
C GLY A 106 -12.11 0.98 0.60
N LEU A 107 -11.74 1.81 1.58
CA LEU A 107 -12.32 3.13 1.80
C LEU A 107 -11.89 4.02 0.62
N ASN A 108 -12.83 4.35 -0.27
CA ASN A 108 -12.62 5.32 -1.36
C ASN A 108 -12.47 6.76 -0.82
#